data_AF-A0A2N2Z8E8-F1
#
_entry.id   AF-A0A2N2Z8E8-F1
#
_cell.length_a   1.000
_cell.length_b   1.000
_cell.length_c   1.000
_cell.angle_alpha   90.00
_cell.angle_beta   90.00
_cell.angle_gamma   90.00
#
_symmetry.space_group_name_H-M   'P 1'
#
loop_
_entity.id
_entity.type
_entity.pdbx_description
1 polymer ?
#
loop_
_entity_poly.entity_id
_entity_poly.type
_entity_poly.pdbx_seq_one_letter_code
_entity_poly.pdbx_strand_id
1 'polypeptide(L)' 'FSKVYEGPFQNTGKWTKDFESEVKKKGLVVKKMFMWYTTCPKCAKKYGKNYVVILGEVE' A
#
# COMPACT_ATOMS: atom_id res chain seq x y z
N PHE A 1 4.12 10.53 -1.18
CA PHE A 1 2.67 10.20 -1.33
C PHE A 1 2.38 8.93 -0.55
N SER A 2 1.26 8.83 0.15
CA SER A 2 0.86 7.61 0.86
C SER A 2 -0.57 7.22 0.50
N LYS A 3 -0.84 5.91 0.50
CA LYS A 3 -2.19 5.36 0.30
C LYS A 3 -2.34 4.06 1.08
N VAL A 4 -3.52 3.85 1.62
CA VAL A 4 -3.87 2.65 2.40
C VAL A 4 -4.73 1.72 1.56
N TYR A 5 -4.43 0.43 1.66
CA TYR A 5 -5.17 -0.66 1.05
C TYR A 5 -5.57 -1.67 2.12
N GLU A 6 -6.45 -2.59 1.76
CA GLU A 6 -6.85 -3.71 2.63
C GLU A 6 -6.92 -4.99 1.80
N GLY A 7 -6.45 -6.09 2.39
CA GLY A 7 -6.64 -7.43 1.81
C GLY A 7 -5.40 -8.34 1.86
N PRO A 8 -5.50 -9.52 1.22
CA PRO A 8 -4.44 -10.52 1.23
C PRO A 8 -3.24 -10.13 0.37
N PHE A 9 -2.06 -10.64 0.71
CA PHE A 9 -0.78 -10.27 0.08
C PHE A 9 -0.75 -10.47 -1.44
N GLN A 10 -1.51 -11.45 -1.96
CA GLN A 10 -1.68 -11.68 -3.40
C GLN A 10 -2.20 -10.46 -4.19
N ASN A 11 -2.86 -9.51 -3.53
CA ASN A 11 -3.35 -8.28 -4.15
C ASN A 11 -2.26 -7.20 -4.27
N THR A 12 -1.03 -7.43 -3.78
CA THR A 12 0.09 -6.47 -3.84
C THR A 12 0.26 -5.87 -5.23
N GLY A 13 0.30 -6.70 -6.27
CA GLY A 13 0.48 -6.21 -7.65
C GLY A 13 -0.66 -5.31 -8.13
N LYS A 14 -1.89 -5.48 -7.62
CA LYS A 14 -3.02 -4.59 -7.93
C LYS A 14 -2.83 -3.24 -7.24
N TRP A 15 -2.42 -3.24 -5.97
CA TRP A 15 -2.20 -2.03 -5.19
C TRP A 15 -1.02 -1.20 -5.71
N THR A 16 0.08 -1.83 -6.13
CA THR A 16 1.22 -1.13 -6.71
C THR A 16 0.83 -0.40 -8.01
N LYS A 17 0.07 -1.06 -8.90
CA LYS A 17 -0.42 -0.45 -10.14
C LYS A 17 -1.38 0.73 -9.88
N ASP A 18 -2.30 0.56 -8.94
CA ASP A 18 -3.21 1.63 -8.54
C ASP A 18 -2.44 2.80 -7.92
N PHE A 19 -1.47 2.52 -7.05
CA PHE A 19 -0.61 3.53 -6.43
C PHE A 19 0.17 4.33 -7.48
N GLU A 20 0.80 3.66 -8.45
CA GLU A 20 1.52 4.31 -9.55
C GLU A 20 0.60 5.18 -10.42
N SER A 21 -0.62 4.71 -10.69
CA SER A 21 -1.61 5.50 -11.43
C SER A 21 -1.96 6.79 -10.68
N GLU A 22 -2.22 6.68 -9.38
CA GLU A 22 -2.55 7.83 -8.54
C GLU A 22 -1.40 8.83 -8.40
N VAL A 23 -0.16 8.33 -8.28
CA VAL A 23 1.05 9.14 -8.27
C VAL A 23 1.19 9.92 -9.58
N LYS A 24 1.01 9.25 -10.73
CA LYS A 24 1.07 9.88 -12.06
C LYS A 24 0.00 10.95 -12.25
N LYS A 25 -1.24 10.69 -11.82
CA LYS A 25 -2.33 11.68 -11.87
C LYS A 25 -2.02 12.93 -11.04
N LYS A 26 -1.20 12.80 -10.00
CA LYS A 26 -0.75 13.91 -9.15
C LYS A 26 0.48 14.63 -9.68
N GLY A 27 1.04 14.21 -10.82
CA GLY A 27 2.27 14.78 -11.37
C GLY A 27 3.50 14.50 -10.50
N LEU A 28 3.45 13.50 -9.62
CA LEU A 28 4.55 13.14 -8.73
C LEU A 28 5.42 12.06 -9.39
N VAL A 29 6.72 12.11 -9.08
CA VAL A 29 7.68 11.04 -9.43
C VAL A 29 8.05 10.32 -8.16
N VAL A 30 7.85 8.99 -8.12
CA VAL A 30 8.20 8.16 -6.96
C VAL A 30 9.53 7.46 -7.19
N LYS A 31 10.50 7.69 -6.30
CA LYS A 31 11.85 7.11 -6.35
C LYS A 31 11.91 5.74 -5.71
N LYS A 32 11.26 5.58 -4.56
CA LYS A 32 11.18 4.32 -3.81
C LYS A 32 9.80 4.14 -3.22
N MET A 33 9.37 2.88 -3.14
CA MET A 33 8.11 2.49 -2.55
C MET A 33 8.36 1.56 -1.37
N PHE A 34 7.76 1.89 -0.23
CA PHE A 34 7.73 1.07 0.97
C PHE A 34 6.32 0.54 1.19
N MET A 35 6.21 -0.71 1.61
CA MET A 35 4.92 -1.35 1.87
C MET A 35 5.00 -2.24 3.10
N TRP A 36 4.02 -2.14 3.99
CA TRP A 36 3.91 -3.01 5.15
C TRP A 36 2.47 -3.20 5.60
N TYR A 37 2.24 -4.31 6.27
CA TYR A 37 1.01 -4.54 7.02
C TYR A 37 1.08 -3.83 8.38
N THR A 38 -0.02 -3.17 8.74
CA THR A 38 -0.16 -2.47 10.02
C THR A 38 -0.40 -3.42 11.20
N THR A 39 -0.75 -4.68 10.91
CA THR A 39 -1.05 -5.68 11.93
C THR A 39 -0.30 -6.98 11.69
N CYS A 40 -0.07 -7.71 12.78
CA CYS A 40 0.49 -9.05 12.73
C CYS A 40 -0.54 -10.06 12.18
N PRO A 41 -0.14 -11.21 11.58
CA PRO A 41 -1.10 -12.20 11.07
C PRO A 41 -2.11 -12.72 12.13
N LYS A 42 -1.69 -12.85 13.40
CA LYS A 42 -2.57 -13.24 14.50
C LYS A 42 -3.60 -12.14 14.82
N CYS A 43 -3.17 -10.89 14.74
CA CYS A 43 -3.97 -9.70 14.98
C CYS A 43 -5.05 -9.58 13.89
N ALA A 44 -4.66 -9.71 12.62
CA ALA A 44 -5.57 -9.75 11.48
C ALA A 44 -6.64 -10.84 11.61
N LYS A 45 -6.26 -12.05 12.04
CA LYS A 45 -7.20 -13.15 12.27
C LYS A 45 -8.19 -12.85 13.40
N LYS A 46 -7.75 -12.19 14.48
CA LYS A 46 -8.59 -11.87 15.63
C LYS A 46 -9.54 -10.70 15.37
N TYR A 47 -9.06 -9.66 14.69
CA TYR A 47 -9.78 -8.40 14.51
C TYR A 47 -10.40 -8.23 13.10
N GLY A 48 -10.16 -9.18 12.19
CA GLY A 48 -10.80 -9.26 10.87
C GLY A 48 -10.25 -8.29 9.81
N LYS A 49 -9.57 -7.23 10.22
CA LYS A 49 -9.02 -6.21 9.30
C LYS A 49 -7.51 -6.29 9.23
N ASN A 50 -6.96 -6.11 8.03
CA ASN A 50 -5.51 -6.02 7.83
C ASN A 50 -5.16 -4.98 6.77
N TYR A 51 -4.82 -3.79 7.25
CA TYR A 51 -4.46 -2.67 6.39
C TYR A 51 -3.00 -2.74 5.95
N VAL A 52 -2.78 -2.40 4.69
CA VAL A 52 -1.46 -2.23 4.06
C VAL A 52 -1.25 -0.77 3.78
N VAL A 53 -0.14 -0.21 4.26
CA VAL A 53 0.27 1.14 3.92
C VAL A 53 1.29 1.05 2.80
N ILE A 54 1.07 1.78 1.71
CA ILE A 54 2.09 2.04 0.70
C ILE A 54 2.53 3.50 0.85
N LEU A 55 3.84 3.70 1.00
CA LEU A 55 4.49 5.00 1.08
C LEU A 55 5.49 5.14 -0.07
N GLY A 56 5.30 6.16 -0.89
CA GLY A 56 6.22 6.53 -1.97
C GLY A 56 7.06 7.74 -1.57
N GLU A 57 8.37 7.57 -1.60
CA GLU A 57 9.36 8.66 -1.61
C GLU A 57 9.18 9.44 -2.91
N VAL A 58 8.83 10.72 -2.80
CA VAL A 58 8.59 11.60 -3.95
C VAL A 58 9.78 12.54 -4.15
N GLU A 59 10.07 12.89 -5.39
CA GLU A 59 11.06 13.91 -5.76
C GLU A 59 10.64 15.33 -5.38
#